data_AF-A0A7J0CXE8-F1
#
_entry.id   AF-A0A7J0CXE8-F1
#
_cell.length_a   1.000
_cell.length_b   1.000
_cell.length_c   1.000
_cell.angle_alpha   90.00
_cell.angle_beta   90.00
_cell.angle_gamma   90.00
#
_symmetry.space_group_name_H-M   'P 1'
#
loop_
_entity.id
_entity.type
_entity.pdbx_description
1 polymer ?
#
loop_
_entity_poly.entity_id
_entity_poly.type
_entity_poly.pdbx_seq_one_letter_code
_entity_poly.pdbx_strand_id
1 'polypeptide(L)'
;MTRKNLGRATLAALPFVLAFLIHLILFIVLKDRLPTRLAGHFDVSGDANGYVDRTAYVLATAPVLPVLGAVWVLMVVRGRMYGRAHSLLIGGGWALAAFLQYVLGAALIVNLDTPEGGRRAASPCGTSPSPSEWPPWPERSGCC
;
A
#
# COMPACT_ATOMS: atom_id res chain seq x y z
N MET A 1 20.02 -16.53 22.72
CA MET A 1 19.96 -17.19 21.39
C MET A 1 21.27 -17.89 21.12
N THR A 2 21.28 -19.14 20.66
CA THR A 2 22.52 -19.82 20.24
C THR A 2 22.95 -19.30 18.86
N ARG A 3 24.26 -19.35 18.51
CA ARG A 3 24.75 -18.92 17.18
C ARG A 3 23.99 -19.56 16.01
N LYS A 4 23.60 -20.83 16.16
CA LYS A 4 22.80 -21.56 15.16
C LYS A 4 21.41 -20.94 14.94
N ASN A 5 20.76 -20.50 16.01
CA ASN A 5 19.46 -19.84 15.92
C ASN A 5 19.58 -18.42 15.37
N LEU A 6 20.69 -17.73 15.64
CA LEU A 6 20.97 -16.41 15.08
C LEU A 6 21.10 -16.46 13.55
N GLY A 7 21.90 -17.38 13.01
CA GLY A 7 22.05 -17.52 11.55
C GLY A 7 20.73 -17.85 10.84
N ARG A 8 19.90 -18.70 11.44
CA ARG A 8 18.56 -19.03 10.91
C ARG A 8 17.60 -17.85 10.98
N ALA A 9 17.60 -17.14 12.11
CA ALA A 9 16.78 -15.94 12.28
C ALA A 9 17.17 -14.86 11.25
N THR A 10 18.47 -14.62 11.07
CA THR A 10 18.96 -13.67 10.06
C THR A 10 18.51 -14.08 8.67
N LEU A 11 18.69 -15.35 8.27
CA LEU A 11 18.30 -15.81 6.93
C LEU A 11 16.79 -15.70 6.66
N ALA A 12 15.97 -15.90 7.71
CA ALA A 12 14.52 -15.77 7.63
C ALA A 12 14.04 -14.31 7.64
N ALA A 13 14.70 -13.44 8.41
CA ALA A 13 14.34 -12.02 8.54
C ALA A 13 14.79 -11.19 7.34
N LEU A 14 15.97 -11.52 6.78
CA LEU A 14 16.65 -10.75 5.75
C LEU A 14 15.75 -10.34 4.57
N PRO A 15 14.99 -11.25 3.91
CA PRO A 15 14.16 -10.86 2.77
C PRO A 15 13.08 -9.82 3.13
N PHE A 16 12.48 -9.92 4.33
CA PHE A 16 11.45 -8.97 4.78
C PHE A 16 12.04 -7.62 5.16
N VAL A 17 13.22 -7.60 5.79
CA VAL A 17 13.94 -6.35 6.09
C VAL A 17 14.33 -5.64 4.80
N LEU A 18 14.90 -6.37 3.83
CA LEU A 18 15.25 -5.81 2.53
C LEU A 18 14.02 -5.24 1.80
N ALA A 19 12.94 -6.01 1.71
CA ALA A 19 11.69 -5.55 1.14
C ALA A 19 11.19 -4.27 1.84
N PHE A 20 11.18 -4.26 3.17
CA PHE A 20 10.72 -3.10 3.95
C PHE A 20 11.55 -1.85 3.66
N LEU A 21 12.88 -1.97 3.63
CA LEU A 21 13.77 -0.86 3.31
C LEU A 21 13.54 -0.35 1.89
N ILE A 22 13.40 -1.24 0.90
CA ILE A 22 13.10 -0.84 -0.48
C ILE A 22 11.75 -0.12 -0.54
N HIS A 23 10.72 -0.61 0.16
CA HIS A 23 9.42 0.05 0.21
C HIS A 23 9.51 1.47 0.80
N LEU A 24 10.22 1.64 1.92
CA LEU A 24 10.43 2.96 2.52
C LEU A 24 11.22 3.91 1.61
N ILE A 25 12.29 3.41 0.98
CA ILE A 25 13.08 4.21 0.04
C ILE A 25 12.21 4.66 -1.13
N LEU A 26 11.45 3.75 -1.75
CA LEU A 26 10.52 4.10 -2.82
C LEU A 26 9.52 5.15 -2.33
N PHE A 27 8.88 4.95 -1.18
CA PHE A 27 7.95 5.92 -0.64
C PHE A 27 8.60 7.30 -0.45
N ILE A 28 9.80 7.38 0.15
CA ILE A 28 10.51 8.64 0.39
C ILE A 28 10.88 9.34 -0.92
N VAL A 29 11.37 8.60 -1.92
CA VAL A 29 11.77 9.15 -3.23
C VAL A 29 10.54 9.63 -4.02
N LEU A 30 9.44 8.89 -3.96
CA LEU A 30 8.22 9.21 -4.69
C LEU A 30 7.31 10.20 -3.94
N LYS A 31 7.52 10.45 -2.64
CA LYS A 31 6.60 11.21 -1.78
C LYS A 31 6.21 12.57 -2.35
N ASP A 32 7.15 13.27 -2.99
CA ASP A 32 6.93 14.64 -3.47
C ASP A 32 6.12 14.66 -4.77
N ARG A 33 6.00 13.51 -5.45
CA ARG A 33 5.20 13.35 -6.67
C ARG A 33 3.91 12.58 -6.47
N LEU A 34 3.76 11.89 -5.35
CA LEU A 34 2.52 11.19 -5.02
C LEU A 34 1.40 12.20 -4.77
N PRO A 35 0.14 11.85 -5.08
CA PRO A 35 -1.03 12.63 -4.70
C PRO A 35 -1.25 12.58 -3.18
N THR A 36 -1.97 13.58 -2.65
CA THR A 36 -2.26 13.66 -1.19
C THR A 36 -3.10 12.47 -0.70
N ARG A 37 -3.98 11.95 -1.57
CA ARG A 37 -4.71 10.70 -1.38
C ARG A 37 -4.28 9.69 -2.43
N LEU A 38 -3.94 8.48 -2.00
CA LEU A 38 -3.58 7.37 -2.87
C LEU A 38 -4.81 6.52 -3.19
N ALA A 39 -4.93 6.08 -4.43
CA ALA A 39 -5.82 5.01 -4.81
C ALA A 39 -5.43 3.72 -4.08
N GLY A 40 -6.31 3.29 -3.16
CA GLY A 40 -6.21 2.03 -2.44
C GLY A 40 -7.01 0.90 -3.08
N HIS A 41 -7.89 1.22 -4.03
CA HIS A 41 -8.68 0.26 -4.79
C HIS A 41 -8.77 0.67 -6.26
N PHE A 42 -8.48 -0.28 -7.14
CA PHE A 42 -8.69 -0.16 -8.58
C PHE A 42 -9.76 -1.16 -8.99
N ASP A 43 -10.69 -0.74 -9.84
CA ASP A 43 -11.70 -1.64 -10.38
C ASP A 43 -11.15 -2.54 -11.51
N VAL A 44 -12.02 -3.33 -12.14
CA VAL A 44 -11.65 -4.25 -13.24
C VAL A 44 -11.22 -3.49 -14.51
N SER A 45 -11.64 -2.23 -14.65
CA SER A 45 -11.23 -1.34 -15.75
C SER A 45 -9.86 -0.72 -15.51
N GLY A 46 -9.36 -0.80 -14.27
CA GLY A 46 -8.11 -0.18 -13.83
C GLY A 46 -8.30 1.23 -13.27
N ASP A 47 -9.53 1.70 -13.12
CA ASP A 47 -9.84 3.02 -12.58
C ASP A 47 -9.80 3.03 -11.06
N ALA A 48 -9.27 4.11 -10.48
CA ALA A 48 -9.21 4.29 -9.03
C ALA A 48 -10.62 4.55 -8.46
N ASN A 49 -11.14 3.62 -7.67
CA ASN A 49 -12.49 3.69 -7.09
C ASN A 49 -12.49 3.74 -5.54
N GLY A 50 -11.31 3.91 -4.94
CA GLY A 50 -11.20 4.08 -3.48
C GLY A 50 -9.90 4.77 -3.13
N TYR A 51 -9.98 5.81 -2.29
CA TYR A 51 -8.84 6.64 -1.91
C TYR A 51 -8.56 6.58 -0.41
N VAL A 52 -7.28 6.55 -0.06
CA VAL A 52 -6.80 6.61 1.32
C VAL A 52 -5.78 7.74 1.45
N ASP A 53 -5.78 8.41 2.60
CA ASP A 53 -4.76 9.44 2.87
C ASP A 53 -3.36 8.83 2.87
N ARG A 54 -2.37 9.59 2.41
CA ARG A 54 -0.98 9.13 2.34
C ARG A 54 -0.44 8.60 3.67
N THR A 55 -0.76 9.26 4.77
CA THR A 55 -0.38 8.82 6.11
C THR A 55 -1.06 7.51 6.49
N ALA A 56 -2.35 7.35 6.17
CA ALA A 56 -3.09 6.13 6.42
C ALA A 56 -2.56 4.96 5.58
N TYR A 57 -2.19 5.20 4.32
CA TYR A 57 -1.54 4.21 3.46
C TYR A 57 -0.25 3.68 4.10
N VAL A 58 0.66 4.58 4.50
CA VAL A 58 1.93 4.19 5.12
C VAL A 58 1.70 3.45 6.44
N LEU A 59 0.79 3.93 7.28
CA LEU A 59 0.46 3.27 8.54
C LEU A 59 -0.10 1.85 8.32
N ALA A 60 -0.83 1.62 7.23
CA ALA A 60 -1.37 0.32 6.89
C ALA A 60 -0.31 -0.61 6.26
N THR A 61 0.53 -0.12 5.34
CA THR A 61 1.46 -0.96 4.57
C THR A 61 2.81 -1.16 5.24
N ALA A 62 3.34 -0.14 5.94
CA ALA A 62 4.63 -0.22 6.61
C ALA A 62 4.74 -1.38 7.61
N PRO A 63 3.74 -1.70 8.47
CA PRO A 63 3.87 -2.79 9.43
C PRO A 63 3.75 -4.19 8.79
N VAL A 64 3.23 -4.33 7.57
CA VAL A 64 2.97 -5.64 6.94
C VAL A 64 4.26 -6.48 6.85
N LEU A 65 5.32 -5.92 6.28
CA LEU A 65 6.59 -6.64 6.08
C LEU A 65 7.30 -6.96 7.42
N PRO A 66 7.43 -6.03 8.39
CA PRO A 66 7.97 -6.33 9.72
C PRO A 66 7.19 -7.39 10.48
N VAL A 67 5.86 -7.30 10.52
CA VAL A 67 5.01 -8.26 11.25
C VAL A 67 5.13 -9.64 10.61
N LEU A 68 5.06 -9.72 9.29
CA LEU A 68 5.19 -10.99 8.58
C LEU A 68 6.59 -11.59 8.73
N GLY A 69 7.64 -10.76 8.67
CA GLY A 69 9.01 -11.19 8.94
C GLY A 69 9.20 -11.71 10.36
N ALA A 70 8.59 -11.06 11.36
CA ALA A 70 8.62 -11.53 12.74
C ALA A 70 7.94 -12.91 12.88
N VAL A 71 6.76 -13.10 12.26
CA VAL A 71 6.08 -14.40 12.21
C VAL A 71 6.96 -15.45 11.55
N TRP A 72 7.62 -15.12 10.43
CA TRP A 72 8.51 -16.04 9.73
C TRP A 72 9.71 -16.48 10.57
N VAL A 73 10.37 -15.53 11.24
CA VAL A 73 11.47 -15.79 12.15
C VAL A 73 11.01 -16.68 13.31
N LEU A 74 9.84 -16.41 13.89
CA LEU A 74 9.29 -17.24 14.96
C LEU A 74 9.05 -18.67 14.49
N MET A 75 8.48 -18.86 13.30
CA MET A 75 8.29 -20.19 12.71
C MET A 75 9.62 -20.91 12.47
N VAL A 76 10.65 -20.21 11.98
CA VAL A 76 11.97 -20.80 11.69
C VAL A 76 12.75 -21.16 12.97
N VAL A 77 12.69 -20.30 13.99
CA VAL A 77 13.47 -20.46 15.23
C VAL A 77 12.77 -21.40 16.21
N ARG A 78 11.44 -21.34 16.31
CA ARG A 78 10.65 -22.15 17.26
C ARG A 78 10.02 -23.39 16.64
N GLY A 79 9.84 -23.40 15.32
CA GLY A 79 9.26 -24.54 14.62
C GLY A 79 10.21 -25.74 14.61
N ARG A 80 9.67 -26.92 14.90
CA ARG A 80 10.37 -28.21 14.73
C ARG A 80 10.28 -28.67 13.27
N MET A 81 10.79 -27.85 12.36
CA MET A 81 10.84 -28.19 10.93
C MET A 81 12.20 -28.78 10.58
N TYR A 82 12.20 -29.88 9.83
CA TYR A 82 13.40 -30.63 9.50
C TYR A 82 13.60 -30.71 7.97
N GLY A 83 14.87 -30.77 7.55
CA GLY A 83 15.26 -31.00 6.16
C GLY A 83 14.54 -30.09 5.14
N ARG A 84 13.89 -30.71 4.16
CA ARG A 84 13.24 -30.03 3.02
C ARG A 84 12.18 -29.02 3.44
N ALA A 85 11.41 -29.31 4.49
CA ALA A 85 10.37 -28.38 4.99
C ALA A 85 10.97 -27.06 5.49
N HIS A 86 12.13 -27.13 6.17
CA HIS A 86 12.83 -25.93 6.61
C HIS A 86 13.38 -25.13 5.43
N SER A 87 13.94 -25.79 4.41
CA SER A 87 14.43 -25.10 3.20
C SER A 87 13.29 -24.46 2.40
N LEU A 88 12.14 -25.14 2.26
CA LEU A 88 10.96 -24.60 1.62
C LEU A 88 10.38 -23.40 2.39
N LEU A 89 10.39 -23.44 3.72
CA LEU A 89 9.95 -22.31 4.54
C LEU A 89 10.84 -21.08 4.31
N ILE A 90 12.17 -21.25 4.27
CA ILE A 90 13.09 -20.16 3.96
C ILE A 90 12.84 -19.63 2.54
N GLY A 91 12.82 -20.51 1.54
CA GLY A 91 12.58 -20.12 0.14
C GLY A 91 11.22 -19.44 -0.07
N GLY A 92 10.19 -19.93 0.60
CA GLY A 92 8.85 -19.34 0.60
C GLY A 92 8.84 -17.95 1.21
N GLY A 93 9.63 -17.69 2.25
CA GLY A 93 9.78 -16.36 2.83
C GLY A 93 10.41 -15.37 1.85
N TRP A 94 11.43 -15.79 1.10
CA TRP A 94 12.04 -15.00 0.04
C TRP A 94 11.05 -14.69 -1.09
N ALA A 95 10.35 -15.71 -1.58
CA ALA A 95 9.36 -15.55 -2.64
C ALA A 95 8.22 -14.60 -2.22
N LEU A 96 7.69 -14.79 -1.01
CA LEU A 96 6.60 -13.97 -0.48
C LEU A 96 7.03 -12.52 -0.25
N ALA A 97 8.22 -12.29 0.30
CA ALA A 97 8.76 -10.94 0.49
C ALA A 97 8.96 -10.22 -0.85
N ALA A 98 9.51 -10.90 -1.86
CA ALA A 98 9.68 -10.35 -3.19
C ALA A 98 8.33 -10.03 -3.86
N PHE A 99 7.36 -10.93 -3.75
CA PHE A 99 6.00 -10.72 -4.27
C PHE A 99 5.32 -9.53 -3.61
N LEU A 100 5.32 -9.45 -2.28
CA LEU A 100 4.72 -8.33 -1.54
C LEU A 100 5.42 -7.02 -1.90
N GLN A 101 6.75 -7.03 -2.01
CA GLN A 101 7.49 -5.85 -2.40
C GLN A 101 7.12 -5.38 -3.81
N TYR A 102 6.99 -6.30 -4.75
CA TYR A 102 6.57 -5.99 -6.10
C TYR A 102 5.19 -5.34 -6.13
N VAL A 103 4.19 -5.94 -5.46
CA VAL A 103 2.82 -5.41 -5.42
C VAL A 103 2.77 -4.03 -4.76
N LEU A 104 3.42 -3.86 -3.61
CA LEU A 104 3.45 -2.58 -2.89
C LEU A 104 4.22 -1.49 -3.66
N GLY A 105 5.31 -1.86 -4.34
CA GLY A 105 6.06 -0.95 -5.19
C GLY A 105 5.28 -0.53 -6.44
N ALA A 106 4.65 -1.50 -7.11
CA ALA A 106 3.79 -1.24 -8.27
C ALA A 106 2.62 -0.32 -7.92
N ALA A 107 1.99 -0.52 -6.75
CA ALA A 107 0.92 0.36 -6.27
C ALA A 107 1.40 1.81 -6.11
N LEU A 108 2.60 2.06 -5.57
CA LEU A 108 3.16 3.40 -5.48
C LEU A 108 3.45 4.01 -6.86
N ILE A 109 3.95 3.21 -7.79
CA ILE A 109 4.29 3.68 -9.15
C ILE A 109 3.02 4.04 -9.93
N VAL A 110 1.99 3.17 -9.92
CA VAL A 110 0.71 3.44 -10.59
C VAL A 110 0.04 4.68 -10.00
N ASN A 111 0.17 4.92 -8.69
CA ASN A 111 -0.33 6.13 -8.04
C ASN A 111 0.40 7.43 -8.45
N LEU A 112 1.54 7.35 -9.16
CA LEU A 112 2.15 8.55 -9.75
C LEU A 112 1.37 9.06 -10.97
N ASP A 113 0.75 8.14 -11.72
CA ASP A 113 0.03 8.46 -12.96
C ASP A 113 -1.45 8.77 -12.70
N THR A 114 -1.93 8.51 -11.49
CA THR A 114 -3.29 8.90 -11.10
C THR A 114 -3.39 10.41 -10.89
N PRO A 115 -4.34 11.10 -11.55
CA PRO A 115 -4.65 12.50 -11.23
C PRO A 115 -4.96 12.65 -9.73
N GLU A 116 -4.78 13.86 -9.17
CA GLU A 116 -5.13 14.19 -7.78
C GLU A 116 -6.60 13.82 -7.47
N GLY A 117 -6.84 12.57 -7.06
CA GLY A 117 -8.17 12.00 -6.84
C GLY A 117 -8.83 12.48 -5.53
N GLY A 118 -8.34 13.57 -4.96
CA GLY A 118 -8.69 14.03 -3.64
C GLY A 118 -9.33 15.41 -3.57
N ARG A 119 -9.31 16.21 -4.64
CA ARG A 119 -10.28 17.29 -4.76
C ARG A 119 -11.50 16.59 -5.34
N ARG A 120 -12.56 16.40 -4.53
CA ARG A 120 -13.91 16.44 -5.12
C ARG A 120 -13.79 17.59 -6.10
N ALA A 121 -13.93 17.34 -7.41
CA ALA A 121 -14.08 18.44 -8.35
C ALA A 121 -15.05 19.37 -7.63
N ALA A 122 -14.59 20.56 -7.25
CA ALA A 122 -15.52 21.53 -6.75
C ALA A 122 -16.46 21.64 -7.94
N SER A 123 -17.66 21.03 -7.85
CA SER A 123 -18.75 21.36 -8.74
C SER A 123 -18.68 22.87 -8.77
N PRO A 124 -18.45 23.50 -9.94
CA PRO A 124 -18.16 24.92 -9.95
C PRO A 124 -19.35 25.60 -9.27
N CYS A 125 -19.19 26.00 -8.01
CA CYS A 125 -20.08 26.91 -7.33
C CYS A 125 -19.77 28.25 -7.98
N GLY A 126 -20.31 28.44 -9.17
CA GLY A 126 -19.77 29.45 -10.05
C GLY A 126 -20.35 29.50 -11.45
N THR A 127 -21.54 28.97 -11.67
CA THR A 127 -22.44 29.51 -12.71
C THR A 127 -23.85 29.42 -12.20
N SER A 128 -24.31 30.49 -11.54
CA SER A 128 -25.74 30.80 -11.52
C SER A 128 -26.23 30.77 -12.97
N PRO A 129 -27.23 29.95 -13.33
CA PRO A 129 -27.89 30.11 -14.63
C PRO A 129 -28.42 31.54 -14.74
N SER A 130 -28.39 32.09 -15.95
CA SER A 130 -29.00 33.38 -16.23
C SER A 130 -30.51 33.31 -15.91
N PRO A 131 -31.17 34.41 -15.50
CA PRO A 131 -32.59 34.39 -15.11
C PRO A 131 -33.55 33.79 -16.15
N SER A 132 -33.13 33.69 -17.41
CA SER A 132 -33.88 33.10 -18.51
C SER A 132 -33.85 31.56 -18.58
N GLU A 133 -33.00 30.89 -17.78
CA GLU A 133 -32.80 29.43 -17.85
C GLU A 133 -33.37 28.68 -16.63
N TRP A 134 -34.16 29.35 -15.80
CA TRP A 134 -34.75 28.70 -14.63
C TRP A 134 -35.87 27.73 -15.04
N PRO A 135 -35.84 26.47 -14.57
CA PRO A 135 -37.02 25.61 -14.64
C PRO A 135 -38.15 26.22 -13.76
N PRO A 136 -39.42 25.93 -14.04
CA PRO A 136 -40.57 26.61 -13.43
C PRO A 136 -40.75 26.43 -11.91
N TRP A 137 -39.87 25.69 -11.22
CA TRP A 137 -40.00 25.40 -9.79
C TRP A 137 -38.64 25.40 -9.07
N PRO A 138 -38.52 25.95 -7.85
CA PRO A 138 -37.28 25.91 -7.09
C PRO A 138 -37.15 24.57 -6.35
N GLU A 139 -36.38 23.64 -6.89
CA GLU A 139 -35.85 22.53 -6.08
C GLU A 139 -34.78 23.09 -5.13
N ARG A 140 -35.15 23.22 -3.84
CA ARG A 140 -34.19 23.48 -2.76
C ARG A 140 -33.28 22.27 -2.58
N SER A 141 -32.20 22.19 -3.35
CA SER A 141 -31.06 21.32 -3.02
C SER A 141 -30.08 22.12 -2.18
N GLY A 142 -30.27 22.02 -0.86
CA GLY A 142 -29.32 22.54 0.11
C GLY A 142 -27.96 21.89 -0.07
N CYS A 143 -26.92 22.71 -0.25
CA CYS A 143 -25.54 22.29 -0.08
C CYS A 143 -25.29 21.95 1.40
N CYS A 144 -24.92 20.70 1.68
CA CYS A 144 -24.22 20.30 2.89
C CYS A 144 -22.89 19.66 2.50
#